data_AF-A0A8S3U3H7-F1
#
_entry.id   AF-A0A8S3U3H7-F1
#
_cell.length_a   1.000
_cell.length_b   1.000
_cell.length_c   1.000
_cell.angle_alpha   90.00
_cell.angle_beta   90.00
_cell.angle_gamma   90.00
#
_symmetry.space_group_name_H-M   'P 1'
#
loop_
_entity.id
_entity.type
_entity.pdbx_description
1 polymer ?
#
loop_
_entity_poly.entity_id
_entity_poly.type
_entity_poly.pdbx_seq_one_letter_code
_entity_poly.pdbx_strand_id
1 'polypeptide(L)'
;MNLNIFAIRLFISIILKIDYIECACTLPTVLNGNIWDSRRGTIVFSNSNSELSSGWEVSVLAQTWTIFNCIESDSTHWLFQSTTSVEIYGPKYYGFYCVRYTKITDYSYYYYLDSNMEVNAADTRISFIEESIVNAGVTLSSVCNPTSGPSPEEFHVLVKKDRQADVKQWFPDALLGVYAYTVTDASSSVFCGSGSVWDACTNRTTISYNYTQCSTQMFGSTDGEFYATKYVTSGSTSYVIIINADSTTSTRFTCLAVSGSSVSSNSGSCVKGQSATTNTADSASVVISLSAYAFTSASAAPSSSNVGIIVGVVVVLILLIAGAIGGFIFYHKYKKKPFPWQKTKVQNGSEENAEKPDDESKANGVRV
;
A
#
# COMPACT_ATOMS: atom_id res chain seq x y z
N MET A 1 25.62 55.87 -47.67
CA MET A 1 26.21 54.79 -46.83
C MET A 1 25.31 54.36 -45.65
N ASN A 2 24.03 54.75 -45.60
CA ASN A 2 23.26 54.70 -44.35
C ASN A 2 22.37 53.44 -44.18
N LEU A 3 22.17 52.66 -45.24
CA LEU A 3 21.20 51.55 -45.26
C LEU A 3 21.58 50.41 -44.28
N ASN A 4 22.88 50.09 -44.16
CA ASN A 4 23.36 49.01 -43.27
C ASN A 4 23.10 49.30 -41.79
N ILE A 5 23.18 50.55 -41.33
CA ILE A 5 23.02 50.89 -39.90
C ILE A 5 21.59 50.62 -39.44
N PHE A 6 20.59 50.87 -40.31
CA PHE A 6 19.19 50.61 -40.00
C PHE A 6 18.89 49.10 -39.98
N ALA A 7 19.41 48.35 -40.94
CA ALA A 7 19.29 46.89 -40.97
C ALA A 7 19.94 46.23 -39.74
N ILE A 8 21.14 46.67 -39.34
CA ILE A 8 21.84 46.16 -38.16
C ILE A 8 21.07 46.47 -36.87
N ARG A 9 20.54 47.70 -36.71
CA ARG A 9 19.70 48.04 -35.54
C ARG A 9 18.42 47.22 -35.49
N LEU A 10 17.77 46.99 -36.64
CA LEU A 10 16.57 46.15 -36.71
C LEU A 10 16.89 44.69 -36.31
N PHE A 11 18.00 44.12 -36.81
CA PHE A 11 18.46 42.78 -36.42
C PHE A 11 18.77 42.67 -34.93
N ILE A 12 19.46 43.66 -34.35
CA ILE A 12 19.77 43.68 -32.91
C ILE A 12 18.49 43.78 -32.08
N SER A 13 17.51 44.60 -32.45
CA SER A 13 16.21 44.66 -31.77
C SER A 13 15.34 43.40 -31.94
N ILE A 14 15.55 42.61 -33.00
CA ILE A 14 14.88 41.31 -33.18
C ILE A 14 15.57 40.22 -32.34
N ILE A 15 16.91 40.20 -32.27
CA ILE A 15 17.67 39.26 -31.43
C ILE A 15 17.47 39.55 -29.93
N LEU A 16 17.33 40.82 -29.54
CA LEU A 16 16.92 41.21 -28.18
C LEU A 16 15.40 41.07 -27.93
N LYS A 17 14.66 40.54 -28.91
CA LYS A 17 13.30 40.01 -28.78
C LYS A 17 13.26 38.51 -29.05
N ILE A 18 14.27 37.79 -28.57
CA ILE A 18 14.00 36.50 -27.95
C ILE A 18 13.18 36.83 -26.70
N ASP A 19 11.85 36.76 -26.82
CA ASP A 19 10.99 36.70 -25.64
C ASP A 19 11.51 35.54 -24.79
N TYR A 20 11.91 35.83 -23.55
CA TYR A 20 12.40 34.81 -22.64
C TYR A 20 11.26 33.82 -22.46
N ILE A 21 11.43 32.59 -22.93
CA ILE A 21 10.52 31.51 -22.56
C ILE A 21 10.83 31.22 -21.10
N GLU A 22 10.18 31.98 -20.22
CA GLU A 22 9.95 31.58 -18.84
C GLU A 22 9.44 30.15 -18.91
N CYS A 23 10.22 29.21 -18.38
CA CYS A 23 9.84 27.80 -18.33
C CYS A 23 8.75 27.66 -17.28
N ALA A 24 7.53 28.04 -17.65
CA ALA A 24 6.36 28.13 -16.80
C ALA A 24 6.24 26.85 -15.98
N CYS A 25 6.25 27.01 -14.65
CA CYS A 25 6.36 25.88 -13.74
C CYS A 25 5.25 24.86 -14.02
N THR A 26 5.66 23.71 -14.54
CA THR A 26 4.73 22.72 -15.05
C THR A 26 4.41 21.73 -13.94
N LEU A 27 3.43 22.10 -13.11
CA LEU A 27 2.89 21.20 -12.09
C LEU A 27 2.23 19.98 -12.77
N PRO A 28 2.41 18.74 -12.25
CA PRO A 28 1.73 17.57 -12.78
C PRO A 28 0.20 17.73 -12.81
N THR A 29 -0.44 17.43 -13.95
CA THR A 29 -1.89 17.63 -14.15
C THR A 29 -2.76 16.85 -13.17
N VAL A 30 -2.27 15.73 -12.64
CA VAL A 30 -2.93 14.96 -11.59
C VAL A 30 -3.05 15.70 -10.26
N LEU A 31 -2.19 16.68 -9.98
CA LEU A 31 -2.26 17.45 -8.74
C LEU A 31 -3.44 18.43 -8.72
N ASN A 32 -3.83 18.97 -9.88
CA ASN A 32 -4.90 19.98 -10.03
C ASN A 32 -6.18 19.70 -9.22
N GLY A 33 -6.61 20.67 -8.42
CA GLY A 33 -7.70 20.56 -7.45
C GLY A 33 -7.24 20.03 -6.09
N ASN A 34 -8.16 19.41 -5.34
CA ASN A 34 -7.89 18.93 -3.98
C ASN A 34 -6.82 17.83 -3.94
N ILE A 35 -5.92 17.93 -2.96
CA ILE A 35 -4.88 16.96 -2.58
C ILE A 35 -4.90 16.76 -1.06
N TRP A 36 -4.69 15.51 -0.64
CA TRP A 36 -4.39 15.19 0.74
C TRP A 36 -2.87 15.31 0.97
N ASP A 37 -2.46 16.17 1.90
CA ASP A 37 -1.07 16.40 2.30
C ASP A 37 -0.87 15.92 3.75
N SER A 38 0.13 15.08 3.99
CA SER A 38 0.48 14.63 5.34
C SER A 38 1.00 15.75 6.24
N ARG A 39 1.44 16.89 5.70
CA ARG A 39 1.87 18.05 6.49
C ARG A 39 0.70 18.97 6.89
N ARG A 40 -0.25 19.20 5.99
CA ARG A 40 -1.27 20.27 6.13
C ARG A 40 -2.73 19.85 5.95
N GLY A 41 -3.03 18.58 5.71
CA GLY A 41 -4.40 18.09 5.59
C GLY A 41 -4.94 18.20 4.16
N THR A 42 -5.80 19.18 3.85
CA THR A 42 -6.25 19.42 2.46
C THR A 42 -5.52 20.62 1.89
N ILE A 43 -4.90 20.45 0.73
CA ILE A 43 -4.27 21.53 -0.05
C ILE A 43 -4.87 21.56 -1.46
N VAL A 44 -4.77 22.69 -2.16
CA VAL A 44 -5.35 22.85 -3.51
C VAL A 44 -4.31 23.42 -4.47
N PHE A 45 -4.02 22.68 -5.54
CA PHE A 45 -3.26 23.21 -6.68
C PHE A 45 -4.22 23.68 -7.78
N SER A 46 -3.84 24.72 -8.51
CA SER A 46 -4.55 25.22 -9.68
C SER A 46 -3.58 25.33 -10.85
N ASN A 47 -3.61 24.34 -11.74
CA ASN A 47 -2.69 24.24 -12.88
C ASN A 47 -2.98 25.29 -13.97
N SER A 48 -4.18 25.91 -14.00
CA SER A 48 -4.44 27.04 -14.89
C SER A 48 -3.68 28.30 -14.49
N ASN A 49 -3.38 28.43 -13.20
CA ASN A 49 -2.72 29.59 -12.59
C ASN A 49 -1.28 29.26 -12.18
N SER A 50 -0.85 28.00 -12.35
CA SER A 50 0.41 27.41 -11.86
C SER A 50 0.64 27.64 -10.36
N GLU A 51 -0.42 27.67 -9.55
CA GLU A 51 -0.37 28.05 -8.14
C GLU A 51 -0.72 26.89 -7.19
N LEU A 52 -0.27 27.04 -5.94
CA LEU A 52 -0.88 26.42 -4.77
C LEU A 52 -1.81 27.47 -4.13
N SER A 53 -3.12 27.27 -4.23
CA SER A 53 -4.13 28.27 -3.87
C SER A 53 -4.64 28.19 -2.43
N SER A 54 -4.36 27.11 -1.71
CA SER A 54 -4.58 27.00 -0.25
C SER A 54 -3.87 25.80 0.39
N GLY A 55 -3.75 25.85 1.72
CA GLY A 55 -3.32 24.76 2.60
C GLY A 55 -1.88 24.88 3.13
N TRP A 56 -1.00 25.60 2.46
CA TRP A 56 0.38 25.84 2.93
C TRP A 56 0.58 27.22 3.55
N GLU A 57 -0.48 27.80 4.12
CA GLU A 57 -0.47 29.12 4.75
C GLU A 57 0.69 29.28 5.72
N VAL A 58 1.41 30.41 5.68
CA VAL A 58 2.49 30.73 6.62
C VAL A 58 2.21 32.08 7.24
N SER A 59 1.96 32.09 8.55
CA SER A 59 1.87 33.31 9.32
C SER A 59 3.26 33.83 9.64
N VAL A 60 3.50 35.10 9.35
CA VAL A 60 4.75 35.83 9.56
C VAL A 60 4.40 37.13 10.28
N LEU A 61 4.85 37.25 11.53
CA LEU A 61 4.45 38.33 12.44
C LEU A 61 2.90 38.45 12.54
N ALA A 62 2.32 39.54 12.04
CA ALA A 62 0.88 39.81 12.04
C ALA A 62 0.21 39.61 10.67
N GLN A 63 0.92 39.03 9.70
CA GLN A 63 0.43 38.77 8.33
C GLN A 63 0.50 37.27 8.02
N THR A 64 -0.15 36.84 6.93
CA THR A 64 -0.13 35.43 6.49
C THR A 64 -0.05 35.36 4.96
N TRP A 65 0.95 34.66 4.44
CA TRP A 65 0.97 34.23 3.04
C TRP A 65 0.04 33.04 2.86
N THR A 66 -0.90 33.11 1.91
CA THR A 66 -1.94 32.09 1.69
C THR A 66 -1.84 31.38 0.35
N ILE A 67 -1.52 32.12 -0.71
CA ILE A 67 -1.38 31.63 -2.08
C ILE A 67 0.10 31.73 -2.48
N PHE A 68 0.61 30.70 -3.15
CA PHE A 68 1.96 30.69 -3.69
C PHE A 68 1.96 30.26 -5.17
N ASN A 69 2.49 31.11 -6.05
CA ASN A 69 2.66 30.79 -7.47
C ASN A 69 3.93 29.97 -7.65
N CYS A 70 3.87 28.89 -8.43
CA CYS A 70 5.08 28.20 -8.84
C CYS A 70 5.76 28.99 -9.97
N ILE A 71 6.99 29.42 -9.74
CA ILE A 71 7.76 30.29 -10.66
C ILE A 71 8.79 29.52 -11.49
N GLU A 72 9.27 28.38 -10.99
CA GLU A 72 10.27 27.55 -11.66
C GLU A 72 10.10 26.08 -11.25
N SER A 73 10.43 25.14 -12.15
CA SER A 73 10.45 23.71 -11.85
C SER A 73 11.51 22.95 -12.64
N ASP A 74 12.08 21.92 -12.02
CA ASP A 74 12.90 20.89 -12.67
C ASP A 74 12.29 19.49 -12.46
N SER A 75 13.03 18.42 -12.83
CA SER A 75 12.60 17.02 -12.67
C SER A 75 12.43 16.53 -11.22
N THR A 76 12.82 17.35 -10.25
CA THR A 76 13.03 17.05 -8.83
C THR A 76 12.57 18.17 -7.88
N HIS A 77 12.42 19.40 -8.36
CA HIS A 77 12.04 20.57 -7.56
C HIS A 77 10.88 21.37 -8.16
N TRP A 78 10.05 21.93 -7.29
CA TRP A 78 9.16 23.05 -7.59
C TRP A 78 9.53 24.24 -6.70
N LEU A 79 9.61 25.44 -7.26
CA LEU A 79 9.84 26.68 -6.52
C LEU A 79 8.57 27.51 -6.47
N PHE A 80 7.95 27.61 -5.29
CA PHE A 80 6.74 28.39 -5.08
C PHE A 80 7.05 29.69 -4.34
N GLN A 81 6.63 30.83 -4.90
CA GLN A 81 6.76 32.18 -4.33
C GLN A 81 5.39 32.68 -3.85
N SER A 82 5.33 33.33 -2.67
CA SER A 82 4.10 33.97 -2.17
C SER A 82 3.57 35.05 -3.12
N THR A 83 2.26 35.16 -3.29
CA THR A 83 1.66 36.20 -4.16
C THR A 83 1.71 37.60 -3.57
N THR A 84 1.98 37.71 -2.26
CA THR A 84 2.11 38.98 -1.53
C THR A 84 3.44 39.04 -0.77
N SER A 85 3.90 40.27 -0.49
CA SER A 85 5.05 40.55 0.36
C SER A 85 4.64 40.89 1.80
N VAL A 86 5.44 40.51 2.79
CA VAL A 86 5.31 40.98 4.19
C VAL A 86 6.45 41.94 4.51
N GLU A 87 6.16 43.04 5.20
CA GLU A 87 7.17 43.98 5.69
C GLU A 87 7.75 43.51 7.04
N ILE A 88 9.08 43.44 7.14
CA ILE A 88 9.79 42.97 8.34
C ILE A 88 10.88 43.99 8.66
N TYR A 89 10.59 44.87 9.63
CA TYR A 89 11.45 45.98 10.06
C TYR A 89 11.83 46.99 8.95
N GLY A 90 10.96 47.18 7.95
CA GLY A 90 11.09 48.17 6.88
C GLY A 90 11.24 47.57 5.47
N PRO A 91 12.19 46.64 5.23
CA PRO A 91 12.23 45.89 3.98
C PRO A 91 11.04 44.94 3.85
N LYS A 92 10.61 44.72 2.60
CA LYS A 92 9.61 43.72 2.25
C LYS A 92 10.26 42.41 1.83
N TYR A 93 9.65 41.31 2.22
CA TYR A 93 10.07 39.96 1.87
C TYR A 93 8.93 39.17 1.22
N TYR A 94 9.29 38.29 0.29
CA TYR A 94 8.43 37.23 -0.22
C TYR A 94 8.87 35.89 0.37
N GLY A 95 7.92 34.99 0.58
CA GLY A 95 8.17 33.65 1.09
C GLY A 95 8.32 32.65 -0.04
N PHE A 96 9.37 31.83 -0.02
CA PHE A 96 9.66 30.83 -1.03
C PHE A 96 9.72 29.42 -0.43
N TYR A 97 8.84 28.54 -0.89
CA TYR A 97 8.96 27.10 -0.65
C TYR A 97 9.77 26.46 -1.79
N CYS A 98 10.98 25.99 -1.49
CA CYS A 98 11.62 24.97 -2.32
C CYS A 98 11.05 23.60 -1.97
N VAL A 99 10.48 22.89 -2.95
CA VAL A 99 9.84 21.59 -2.76
C VAL A 99 10.64 20.53 -3.54
N ARG A 100 11.55 19.82 -2.87
CA ARG A 100 12.21 18.65 -3.49
C ARG A 100 11.27 17.46 -3.42
N TYR A 101 10.72 17.05 -4.56
CA TYR A 101 9.71 16.01 -4.67
C TYR A 101 10.25 14.73 -5.34
N THR A 102 9.52 13.63 -5.19
CA THR A 102 9.72 12.39 -5.94
C THR A 102 8.39 11.66 -6.06
N LYS A 103 8.05 11.23 -7.28
CA LYS A 103 6.82 10.49 -7.58
C LYS A 103 6.86 9.09 -6.94
N ILE A 104 5.74 8.67 -6.35
CA ILE A 104 5.55 7.33 -5.77
C ILE A 104 4.69 6.49 -6.72
N THR A 105 3.48 6.96 -7.02
CA THR A 105 2.57 6.38 -8.03
C THR A 105 2.06 7.49 -8.94
N ASP A 106 1.17 7.19 -9.90
CA ASP A 106 0.49 8.24 -10.67
C ASP A 106 -0.33 9.20 -9.80
N TYR A 107 -0.69 8.80 -8.57
CA TYR A 107 -1.58 9.54 -7.67
C TYR A 107 -0.90 9.97 -6.36
N SER A 108 0.40 9.75 -6.18
CA SER A 108 1.13 10.24 -5.01
C SER A 108 2.59 10.60 -5.26
N TYR A 109 3.07 11.53 -4.44
CA TYR A 109 4.44 12.04 -4.41
C TYR A 109 4.87 12.13 -2.95
N TYR A 110 6.13 11.86 -2.63
CA TYR A 110 6.72 12.36 -1.38
C TYR A 110 7.57 13.58 -1.66
N TYR A 111 7.72 14.45 -0.67
CA TYR A 111 8.52 15.65 -0.80
C TYR A 111 9.19 16.04 0.52
N TYR A 112 10.20 16.89 0.38
CA TYR A 112 10.86 17.63 1.43
C TYR A 112 10.75 19.12 1.13
N LEU A 113 10.72 19.95 2.17
CA LEU A 113 10.89 21.40 2.04
C LEU A 113 12.37 21.73 2.17
N ASP A 114 13.04 22.00 1.04
CA ASP A 114 14.50 22.19 0.98
C ASP A 114 14.90 23.65 1.26
N SER A 115 14.46 24.11 2.43
CA SER A 115 14.76 25.42 3.00
C SER A 115 15.27 25.25 4.44
N ASN A 116 16.02 26.23 4.93
CA ASN A 116 16.29 26.38 6.35
C ASN A 116 14.97 26.59 7.13
N MET A 117 14.95 26.26 8.42
CA MET A 117 13.85 26.64 9.31
C MET A 117 13.94 28.13 9.59
N GLU A 118 12.84 28.88 9.40
CA GLU A 118 12.79 30.33 9.58
C GLU A 118 12.02 30.69 10.85
N VAL A 119 12.70 31.34 11.79
CA VAL A 119 12.19 31.64 13.13
C VAL A 119 10.99 32.60 13.09
N ASN A 120 10.97 33.54 12.12
CA ASN A 120 9.85 34.47 11.90
C ASN A 120 8.60 33.78 11.32
N ALA A 121 8.71 32.51 10.91
CA ALA A 121 7.65 31.65 10.38
C ALA A 121 7.33 30.47 11.31
N ALA A 122 7.58 30.62 12.62
CA ALA A 122 7.43 29.57 13.64
C ALA A 122 8.19 28.27 13.27
N ASP A 123 9.47 28.42 12.95
CA ASP A 123 10.41 27.36 12.54
C ASP A 123 9.98 26.56 11.29
N THR A 124 9.05 27.10 10.49
CA THR A 124 8.69 26.54 9.18
C THR A 124 9.90 26.56 8.24
N ARG A 125 10.09 25.48 7.48
CA ARG A 125 11.02 25.45 6.35
C ARG A 125 10.47 26.26 5.18
N ILE A 126 10.96 27.49 5.05
CA ILE A 126 10.63 28.46 4.01
C ILE A 126 11.79 29.46 3.90
N SER A 127 12.12 29.93 2.70
CA SER A 127 13.16 30.94 2.48
C SER A 127 12.52 32.33 2.36
N PHE A 128 12.98 33.31 3.13
CA PHE A 128 12.56 34.71 2.99
C PHE A 128 13.53 35.44 2.06
N ILE A 129 13.03 36.13 1.04
CA ILE A 129 13.86 36.88 0.07
C ILE A 129 13.30 38.29 -0.11
N GLU A 130 14.18 39.30 -0.03
CA GLU A 130 13.81 40.71 -0.11
C GLU A 130 13.25 41.09 -1.50
N GLU A 131 12.25 41.97 -1.57
CA GLU A 131 11.63 42.46 -2.81
C GLU A 131 12.67 42.97 -3.83
N SER A 132 13.77 43.56 -3.39
CA SER A 132 14.87 44.00 -4.27
C SER A 132 15.60 42.85 -4.98
N ILE A 133 15.75 41.69 -4.32
CA ILE A 133 16.38 40.48 -4.87
C ILE A 133 15.38 39.72 -5.74
N VAL A 134 14.10 39.65 -5.33
CA VAL A 134 13.03 39.06 -6.15
C VAL A 134 12.94 39.77 -7.51
N ASN A 135 12.96 41.11 -7.51
CA ASN A 135 12.96 41.92 -8.73
C ASN A 135 14.23 41.80 -9.59
N ALA A 136 15.32 41.22 -9.06
CA ALA A 136 16.54 40.95 -9.81
C ALA A 136 16.55 39.56 -10.50
N GLY A 137 15.55 38.71 -10.21
CA GLY A 137 15.44 37.34 -10.70
C GLY A 137 15.94 36.31 -9.68
N VAL A 138 15.02 35.52 -9.15
CA VAL A 138 15.29 34.39 -8.24
C VAL A 138 15.23 33.08 -9.03
N THR A 139 16.09 32.12 -8.69
CA THR A 139 16.13 30.79 -9.32
C THR A 139 16.16 29.65 -8.30
N LEU A 140 15.78 28.43 -8.72
CA LEU A 140 15.93 27.18 -7.97
C LEU A 140 17.30 27.09 -7.30
N SER A 141 18.39 27.31 -8.05
CA SER A 141 19.77 27.24 -7.55
C SER A 141 20.10 28.24 -6.43
N SER A 142 19.37 29.35 -6.35
CA SER A 142 19.54 30.38 -5.33
C SER A 142 18.70 30.18 -4.07
N VAL A 143 17.66 29.34 -4.12
CA VAL A 143 16.73 29.11 -2.99
C VAL A 143 16.85 27.69 -2.42
N CYS A 144 16.97 26.67 -3.28
CA CYS A 144 17.03 25.25 -2.94
C CYS A 144 18.44 24.81 -2.49
N ASN A 145 19.09 25.60 -1.64
CA ASN A 145 20.44 25.34 -1.14
C ASN A 145 20.56 25.64 0.37
N PRO A 146 19.83 24.91 1.22
CA PRO A 146 19.78 25.19 2.65
C PRO A 146 21.04 24.75 3.39
N THR A 147 21.62 25.64 4.19
CA THR A 147 22.76 25.34 5.06
C THR A 147 22.43 24.34 6.19
N SER A 148 21.15 24.17 6.50
CA SER A 148 20.61 23.20 7.46
C SER A 148 19.30 22.61 6.91
N GLY A 149 19.41 21.84 5.83
CA GLY A 149 18.29 21.18 5.14
C GLY A 149 17.47 20.19 5.99
N PRO A 150 16.45 19.56 5.39
CA PRO A 150 15.56 18.61 6.04
C PRO A 150 16.28 17.28 6.35
N SER A 151 16.10 16.81 7.58
CA SER A 151 16.53 15.50 8.05
C SER A 151 15.72 14.39 7.36
N PRO A 152 16.22 13.15 7.23
CA PRO A 152 15.55 12.11 6.43
C PRO A 152 14.10 11.82 6.83
N GLU A 153 13.76 11.97 8.11
CA GLU A 153 12.41 11.82 8.66
C GLU A 153 11.47 13.00 8.37
N GLU A 154 11.99 14.19 8.04
CA GLU A 154 11.21 15.41 7.76
C GLU A 154 10.54 15.38 6.37
N PHE A 155 10.12 14.20 5.91
CA PHE A 155 9.41 14.02 4.64
C PHE A 155 7.89 14.09 4.82
N HIS A 156 7.23 14.47 3.73
CA HIS A 156 5.79 14.62 3.63
C HIS A 156 5.28 13.87 2.39
N VAL A 157 3.99 13.55 2.34
CA VAL A 157 3.36 12.81 1.24
C VAL A 157 2.11 13.55 0.75
N LEU A 158 2.05 13.74 -0.57
CA LEU A 158 0.87 14.18 -1.30
C LEU A 158 0.15 12.96 -1.89
N VAL A 159 -1.15 12.86 -1.67
CA VAL A 159 -2.04 11.82 -2.22
C VAL A 159 -3.21 12.49 -2.93
N LYS A 160 -3.53 12.05 -4.15
CA LYS A 160 -4.70 12.54 -4.86
C LYS A 160 -5.97 12.17 -4.07
N LYS A 161 -6.79 13.18 -3.77
CA LYS A 161 -8.07 12.96 -3.10
C LYS A 161 -8.93 11.97 -3.91
N ASP A 162 -9.58 11.09 -3.17
CA ASP A 162 -10.43 9.99 -3.65
C ASP A 162 -9.68 8.88 -4.42
N ARG A 163 -8.34 8.84 -4.34
CA ARG A 163 -7.43 7.82 -4.91
C ARG A 163 -6.58 7.09 -3.86
N GLN A 164 -7.02 7.03 -2.59
CA GLN A 164 -6.27 6.44 -1.48
C GLN A 164 -5.88 4.97 -1.71
N ALA A 165 -6.68 4.20 -2.45
CA ALA A 165 -6.37 2.81 -2.77
C ALA A 165 -5.24 2.63 -3.82
N ASP A 166 -4.98 3.66 -4.64
CA ASP A 166 -4.00 3.64 -5.75
C ASP A 166 -2.59 4.09 -5.33
N VAL A 167 -2.39 4.39 -4.05
CA VAL A 167 -1.12 4.91 -3.51
C VAL A 167 -0.44 3.93 -2.53
N LYS A 168 -0.97 2.70 -2.45
CA LYS A 168 -0.45 1.59 -1.64
C LYS A 168 1.01 1.29 -2.00
N GLN A 169 1.88 1.30 -1.00
CA GLN A 169 3.29 0.88 -1.08
C GLN A 169 3.57 -0.24 -0.09
N TRP A 170 4.75 -0.86 -0.16
CA TRP A 170 5.14 -1.88 0.81
C TRP A 170 5.55 -1.23 2.15
N PHE A 171 5.15 -1.83 3.27
CA PHE A 171 5.73 -1.53 4.58
C PHE A 171 7.22 -1.93 4.64
N PRO A 172 8.05 -1.24 5.45
CA PRO A 172 9.44 -1.66 5.69
C PRO A 172 9.47 -3.02 6.41
N ASP A 173 10.52 -3.81 6.17
CA ASP A 173 10.58 -5.21 6.63
C ASP A 173 10.44 -5.38 8.16
N ALA A 174 10.79 -4.36 8.96
CA ALA A 174 10.58 -4.35 10.41
C ALA A 174 9.10 -4.45 10.83
N LEU A 175 8.15 -4.05 9.98
CA LEU A 175 6.71 -4.17 10.22
C LEU A 175 6.08 -5.41 9.56
N LEU A 176 6.82 -6.13 8.72
CA LEU A 176 6.30 -7.24 7.93
C LEU A 176 6.28 -8.54 8.73
N GLY A 177 5.25 -8.68 9.56
CA GLY A 177 5.00 -9.89 10.33
C GLY A 177 3.55 -9.95 10.82
N VAL A 178 3.29 -10.98 11.62
CA VAL A 178 2.09 -11.10 12.44
C VAL A 178 2.52 -10.99 13.89
N TYR A 179 2.02 -9.98 14.59
CA TYR A 179 2.43 -9.63 15.95
C TYR A 179 1.22 -9.53 16.88
N ALA A 180 1.38 -9.95 18.13
CA ALA A 180 0.51 -9.47 19.21
C ALA A 180 1.01 -8.09 19.63
N TYR A 181 0.10 -7.12 19.84
CA TYR A 181 0.50 -5.75 20.16
C TYR A 181 -0.20 -5.20 21.41
N THR A 182 0.52 -4.35 22.15
CA THR A 182 -0.01 -3.48 23.20
C THR A 182 0.27 -2.03 22.85
N VAL A 183 -0.59 -1.11 23.27
CA VAL A 183 -0.52 0.32 22.99
C VAL A 183 -0.38 1.08 24.30
N THR A 184 0.38 2.17 24.32
CA THR A 184 0.57 3.06 25.46
C THR A 184 0.44 4.51 25.00
N ASP A 185 -0.55 5.23 25.53
CA ASP A 185 -0.78 6.64 25.15
C ASP A 185 0.15 7.64 25.86
N ALA A 186 0.00 8.92 25.53
CA ALA A 186 0.70 10.02 26.18
C ALA A 186 0.46 10.14 27.70
N SER A 187 -0.61 9.53 28.25
CA SER A 187 -0.87 9.46 29.69
C SER A 187 -0.16 8.28 30.38
N SER A 188 0.57 7.45 29.63
CA SER A 188 1.11 6.15 30.05
C SER A 188 0.04 5.08 30.38
N SER A 189 -1.19 5.24 29.88
CA SER A 189 -2.23 4.23 30.01
C SER A 189 -2.04 3.15 28.95
N VAL A 190 -2.04 1.87 29.37
CA VAL A 190 -1.82 0.71 28.49
C VAL A 190 -3.16 0.10 28.07
N PHE A 191 -3.37 -0.09 26.77
CA PHE A 191 -4.56 -0.71 26.18
C PHE A 191 -4.22 -1.54 24.93
N CYS A 192 -5.19 -2.33 24.46
CA CYS A 192 -4.94 -3.51 23.61
C CYS A 192 -4.05 -4.57 24.34
N GLY A 193 -4.13 -5.83 23.94
CA GLY A 193 -3.58 -6.91 24.77
C GLY A 193 -3.46 -8.27 24.09
N SER A 194 -3.39 -9.32 24.91
CA SER A 194 -3.23 -10.72 24.48
C SER A 194 -4.45 -11.19 23.67
N GLY A 195 -4.44 -10.93 22.37
CA GLY A 195 -5.53 -11.18 21.44
C GLY A 195 -5.64 -10.13 20.33
N SER A 196 -5.11 -8.92 20.54
CA SER A 196 -5.04 -7.84 19.54
C SER A 196 -3.91 -8.13 18.55
N VAL A 197 -4.26 -8.31 17.26
CA VAL A 197 -3.32 -8.72 16.21
C VAL A 197 -2.96 -7.57 15.28
N TRP A 198 -1.67 -7.41 15.01
CA TRP A 198 -1.12 -6.64 13.90
C TRP A 198 -0.72 -7.62 12.80
N ASP A 199 -1.29 -7.51 11.60
CA ASP A 199 -0.87 -8.26 10.42
C ASP A 199 -0.58 -7.30 9.27
N ALA A 200 0.69 -7.28 8.85
CA ALA A 200 1.13 -6.69 7.59
C ALA A 200 1.91 -7.72 6.72
N CYS A 201 1.75 -9.00 7.03
CA CYS A 201 2.34 -10.13 6.32
C CYS A 201 1.39 -10.64 5.23
N THR A 202 0.11 -10.85 5.56
CA THR A 202 -0.93 -11.30 4.62
C THR A 202 -1.13 -10.30 3.47
N ASN A 203 -1.03 -9.01 3.76
CA ASN A 203 -0.97 -7.94 2.75
C ASN A 203 0.14 -6.95 3.12
N ARG A 204 1.28 -7.00 2.42
CA ARG A 204 2.45 -6.13 2.65
C ARG A 204 2.21 -4.62 2.45
N THR A 205 0.99 -4.20 2.07
CA THR A 205 0.62 -2.80 1.84
C THR A 205 -0.51 -2.26 2.74
N THR A 206 -1.18 -3.15 3.49
CA THR A 206 -2.29 -2.81 4.40
C THR A 206 -1.92 -3.24 5.83
N ILE A 207 -2.30 -2.44 6.82
CA ILE A 207 -2.50 -2.89 8.21
C ILE A 207 -4.00 -2.81 8.49
N SER A 208 -4.56 -3.80 9.20
CA SER A 208 -5.94 -3.79 9.66
C SER A 208 -6.01 -4.02 11.17
N TYR A 209 -6.63 -3.08 11.89
CA TYR A 209 -6.90 -3.21 13.33
C TYR A 209 -8.27 -3.81 13.57
N ASN A 210 -8.33 -4.95 14.26
CA ASN A 210 -9.61 -5.57 14.60
C ASN A 210 -10.18 -4.96 15.90
N TYR A 211 -11.10 -4.02 15.78
CA TYR A 211 -11.69 -3.34 16.94
C TYR A 211 -12.59 -4.22 17.83
N THR A 212 -12.87 -5.48 17.45
CA THR A 212 -13.45 -6.48 18.37
C THR A 212 -12.41 -7.06 19.35
N GLN A 213 -11.12 -6.96 19.02
CA GLN A 213 -9.98 -7.39 19.86
C GLN A 213 -9.34 -6.24 20.65
N CYS A 214 -9.59 -4.99 20.26
CA CYS A 214 -9.25 -3.80 21.03
C CYS A 214 -10.21 -2.66 20.65
N SER A 215 -11.12 -2.27 21.54
CA SER A 215 -12.19 -1.32 21.22
C SER A 215 -11.73 0.14 21.04
N THR A 216 -10.45 0.45 21.26
CA THR A 216 -9.90 1.79 21.04
C THR A 216 -9.60 1.99 19.54
N GLN A 217 -10.24 3.00 18.95
CA GLN A 217 -9.95 3.42 17.58
C GLN A 217 -8.50 3.92 17.46
N MET A 218 -7.73 3.30 16.57
CA MET A 218 -6.36 3.70 16.28
C MET A 218 -6.38 4.83 15.24
N PHE A 219 -5.55 5.87 15.44
CA PHE A 219 -5.28 6.95 14.49
C PHE A 219 -6.53 7.60 13.82
N GLY A 220 -7.65 7.64 14.53
CA GLY A 220 -8.91 8.19 14.01
C GLY A 220 -9.56 7.39 12.89
N SER A 221 -9.31 6.08 12.76
CA SER A 221 -10.04 5.18 11.88
C SER A 221 -11.14 4.43 12.65
N THR A 222 -12.33 4.36 12.06
CA THR A 222 -13.49 3.58 12.49
C THR A 222 -13.50 2.18 11.88
N ASP A 223 -13.02 2.03 10.64
CA ASP A 223 -13.00 0.74 9.93
C ASP A 223 -11.71 -0.08 10.22
N GLY A 224 -10.67 0.58 10.73
CA GLY A 224 -9.40 -0.01 11.16
C GLY A 224 -8.38 -0.24 10.04
N GLU A 225 -8.66 0.13 8.79
CA GLU A 225 -7.78 -0.13 7.64
C GLU A 225 -6.85 1.05 7.30
N PHE A 226 -5.55 0.76 7.18
CA PHE A 226 -4.50 1.73 6.86
C PHE A 226 -3.60 1.23 5.74
N TYR A 227 -3.18 2.13 4.85
CA TYR A 227 -2.25 1.82 3.76
C TYR A 227 -0.91 2.51 3.97
N ALA A 228 0.21 1.80 3.74
CA ALA A 228 1.50 2.45 3.61
C ALA A 228 1.52 3.32 2.33
N THR A 229 1.96 4.58 2.43
CA THR A 229 2.13 5.46 1.27
C THR A 229 3.60 5.70 0.93
N LYS A 230 4.48 5.80 1.93
CA LYS A 230 5.93 5.93 1.76
C LYS A 230 6.64 5.60 3.07
N TYR A 231 7.84 5.01 2.98
CA TYR A 231 8.80 5.02 4.08
C TYR A 231 10.18 5.54 3.66
N VAL A 232 10.93 6.00 4.66
CA VAL A 232 12.35 6.37 4.62
C VAL A 232 13.04 5.78 5.85
N THR A 233 14.23 5.20 5.68
CA THR A 233 14.99 4.58 6.79
C THR A 233 16.24 5.41 7.09
N SER A 234 16.48 5.69 8.37
CA SER A 234 17.65 6.43 8.86
C SER A 234 18.23 5.71 10.07
N GLY A 235 19.49 5.27 9.97
CA GLY A 235 20.10 4.38 10.96
C GLY A 235 19.30 3.08 11.11
N SER A 236 18.85 2.78 12.33
CA SER A 236 17.98 1.64 12.64
C SER A 236 16.48 1.94 12.53
N THR A 237 16.09 3.22 12.35
CA THR A 237 14.68 3.65 12.44
C THR A 237 14.09 3.78 11.04
N SER A 238 12.91 3.19 10.81
CA SER A 238 12.12 3.40 9.60
C SER A 238 10.92 4.30 9.90
N TYR A 239 10.83 5.41 9.17
CA TYR A 239 9.78 6.40 9.25
C TYR A 239 8.77 6.13 8.14
N VAL A 240 7.53 5.79 8.49
CA VAL A 240 6.48 5.31 7.57
C VAL A 240 5.28 6.23 7.66
N ILE A 241 4.89 6.89 6.57
CA ILE A 241 3.61 7.59 6.52
C ILE A 241 2.54 6.61 6.02
N ILE A 242 1.55 6.38 6.86
CA ILE A 242 0.33 5.62 6.54
C ILE A 242 -0.81 6.59 6.23
N ILE A 243 -1.71 6.19 5.35
CA ILE A 243 -2.98 6.87 5.08
C ILE A 243 -4.12 6.03 5.63
N ASN A 244 -5.02 6.68 6.35
CA ASN A 244 -6.28 6.13 6.85
C ASN A 244 -7.23 5.92 5.66
N ALA A 245 -7.81 4.73 5.51
CA ALA A 245 -8.66 4.38 4.37
C ALA A 245 -10.08 5.00 4.46
N ASP A 246 -10.57 5.26 5.67
CA ASP A 246 -11.96 5.65 5.97
C ASP A 246 -12.52 6.78 5.08
N SER A 247 -13.80 6.70 4.76
CA SER A 247 -14.49 7.78 4.05
C SER A 247 -14.61 9.08 4.88
N THR A 248 -14.82 8.97 6.20
CA THR A 248 -15.16 10.09 7.09
C THR A 248 -14.26 10.20 8.33
N THR A 249 -12.93 10.25 8.16
CA THR A 249 -11.97 10.49 9.26
C THR A 249 -11.55 11.97 9.38
N SER A 250 -11.26 12.39 10.61
CA SER A 250 -10.55 13.64 10.94
C SER A 250 -9.04 13.55 10.74
N THR A 251 -8.45 12.35 10.85
CA THR A 251 -6.99 12.11 10.79
C THR A 251 -6.67 11.27 9.56
N ARG A 252 -6.35 11.95 8.45
CA ARG A 252 -6.11 11.28 7.15
C ARG A 252 -4.76 10.55 7.10
N PHE A 253 -3.73 11.06 7.76
CA PHE A 253 -2.39 10.48 7.76
C PHE A 253 -1.84 10.30 9.17
N THR A 254 -0.87 9.42 9.31
CA THR A 254 -0.07 9.26 10.53
C THR A 254 1.33 8.83 10.14
N CYS A 255 2.36 9.39 10.77
CA CYS A 255 3.71 8.82 10.70
C CYS A 255 3.92 7.82 11.83
N LEU A 256 4.48 6.67 11.47
CA LEU A 256 5.01 5.66 12.37
C LEU A 256 6.54 5.73 12.34
N ALA A 257 7.20 5.95 13.49
CA ALA A 257 8.63 5.72 13.63
C ALA A 257 8.84 4.32 14.22
N VAL A 258 9.53 3.44 13.47
CA VAL A 258 9.67 2.00 13.75
C VAL A 258 11.12 1.68 14.07
N SER A 259 11.41 1.05 15.21
CA SER A 259 12.75 0.53 15.53
C SER A 259 12.63 -0.74 16.38
N GLY A 260 13.19 -1.85 15.90
CA GLY A 260 13.05 -3.15 16.52
C GLY A 260 11.59 -3.56 16.68
N SER A 261 11.17 -3.80 17.93
CA SER A 261 9.80 -4.17 18.31
C SER A 261 8.94 -2.99 18.78
N SER A 262 9.40 -1.74 18.63
CA SER A 262 8.67 -0.54 19.06
C SER A 262 8.28 0.34 17.88
N VAL A 263 7.10 0.94 17.97
CA VAL A 263 6.56 1.89 16.99
C VAL A 263 5.95 3.07 17.72
N SER A 264 6.32 4.32 17.42
CA SER A 264 5.61 5.51 17.90
C SER A 264 4.81 6.16 16.78
N SER A 265 3.70 6.83 17.11
CA SER A 265 2.87 7.56 16.14
C SER A 265 2.94 9.08 16.28
N ASN A 266 2.70 9.77 15.17
CA ASN A 266 2.43 11.22 15.13
C ASN A 266 1.35 11.50 14.07
N SER A 267 0.34 12.31 14.38
CA SER A 267 -0.69 12.69 13.40
C SER A 267 -0.07 13.46 12.22
N GLY A 268 -0.52 13.15 11.00
CA GLY A 268 0.04 13.74 9.78
C GLY A 268 1.39 13.13 9.37
N SER A 269 2.45 13.92 9.49
CA SER A 269 3.83 13.57 9.11
C SER A 269 4.69 13.22 10.34
N CYS A 270 5.93 12.81 10.11
CA CYS A 270 6.87 12.58 11.19
C CYS A 270 7.38 13.92 11.76
N VAL A 271 7.67 13.97 13.06
CA VAL A 271 8.39 15.10 13.65
C VAL A 271 9.90 14.85 13.61
N LYS A 272 10.67 15.94 13.47
CA LYS A 272 12.14 15.89 13.51
C LYS A 272 12.62 15.24 14.80
N GLY A 273 13.52 14.26 14.71
CA GLY A 273 14.01 13.50 15.84
C GLY A 273 13.00 12.54 16.50
N GLN A 274 11.88 12.21 15.85
CA GLN A 274 10.92 11.24 16.39
C GLN A 274 11.60 9.89 16.69
N SER A 275 11.51 9.45 17.95
CA SER A 275 11.96 8.12 18.40
C SER A 275 10.80 7.14 18.38
N ALA A 276 11.07 5.87 18.04
CA ALA A 276 10.11 4.78 18.04
C ALA A 276 9.64 4.32 19.44
N THR A 277 10.32 4.76 20.51
CA THR A 277 10.10 4.28 21.89
C THR A 277 9.43 5.30 22.82
N THR A 278 9.10 6.49 22.32
CA THR A 278 8.53 7.59 23.10
C THR A 278 7.37 8.22 22.35
N ASN A 279 6.37 8.68 23.09
CA ASN A 279 5.34 9.54 22.51
C ASN A 279 5.94 10.84 21.98
N THR A 280 5.31 11.40 20.95
CA THR A 280 5.58 12.75 20.47
C THR A 280 4.81 13.77 21.33
N ALA A 281 4.89 15.07 20.98
CA ALA A 281 4.11 16.12 21.64
C ALA A 281 2.62 16.15 21.22
N ASP A 282 2.22 15.30 20.27
CA ASP A 282 0.83 15.11 19.86
C ASP A 282 0.04 14.36 20.96
N SER A 283 -1.11 14.89 21.36
CA SER A 283 -1.97 14.23 22.36
C SER A 283 -2.65 12.96 21.83
N ALA A 284 -2.68 12.77 20.51
CA ALA A 284 -3.06 11.51 19.85
C ALA A 284 -1.87 10.54 19.64
N SER A 285 -0.67 10.88 20.13
CA SER A 285 0.48 9.98 20.10
C SER A 285 0.25 8.72 20.93
N VAL A 286 0.67 7.59 20.38
CA VAL A 286 0.83 6.33 21.10
C VAL A 286 2.19 5.69 20.80
N VAL A 287 2.68 4.89 21.74
CA VAL A 287 3.75 3.89 21.52
C VAL A 287 3.12 2.50 21.49
N ILE A 288 3.40 1.76 20.44
CA ILE A 288 2.94 0.39 20.22
C ILE A 288 4.14 -0.54 20.42
N SER A 289 3.98 -1.54 21.27
CA SER A 289 4.95 -2.62 21.47
C SER A 289 4.48 -3.87 20.74
N LEU A 290 5.29 -4.32 19.79
CA LEU A 290 5.06 -5.54 19.01
C LEU A 290 5.71 -6.74 19.69
N SER A 291 5.07 -7.90 19.63
CA SER A 291 5.57 -9.15 20.18
C SER A 291 5.19 -10.33 19.27
N ALA A 292 5.97 -11.41 19.29
CA ALA A 292 5.77 -12.55 18.39
C ALA A 292 4.36 -13.15 18.57
N TYR A 293 3.55 -13.19 17.52
CA TYR A 293 2.22 -13.78 17.59
C TYR A 293 2.33 -15.30 17.72
N ALA A 294 1.88 -15.84 18.86
CA ALA A 294 1.86 -17.28 19.10
C ALA A 294 0.73 -17.92 18.31
N PHE A 295 1.02 -18.38 17.08
CA PHE A 295 0.10 -19.20 16.31
C PHE A 295 -0.25 -20.47 17.09
N THR A 296 -1.48 -20.55 17.57
CA THR A 296 -2.10 -21.79 18.01
C THR A 296 -2.23 -22.70 16.80
N SER A 297 -1.17 -23.47 16.53
CA SER A 297 -1.19 -24.55 15.55
C SER A 297 -2.41 -25.41 15.82
N ALA A 298 -3.36 -25.41 14.88
CA ALA A 298 -4.57 -26.21 15.03
C ALA A 298 -4.15 -27.65 15.33
N SER A 299 -4.60 -28.19 16.46
CA SER A 299 -4.28 -29.56 16.84
C SER A 299 -4.69 -30.46 15.69
N ALA A 300 -3.72 -31.22 15.16
CA ALA A 300 -3.90 -31.96 13.92
C ALA A 300 -5.20 -32.79 14.02
N ALA A 301 -6.20 -32.44 13.19
CA ALA A 301 -7.54 -32.97 13.31
C ALA A 301 -7.43 -34.50 13.33
N PRO A 302 -7.95 -35.18 14.39
CA PRO A 302 -7.57 -36.55 14.70
C PRO A 302 -7.86 -37.42 13.49
N SER A 303 -6.79 -37.90 12.85
CA SER A 303 -6.84 -38.48 11.52
C SER A 303 -7.89 -39.59 11.50
N SER A 304 -9.00 -39.33 10.79
CA SER A 304 -10.18 -40.19 10.75
C SER A 304 -9.81 -41.53 10.13
N SER A 305 -9.37 -42.42 11.01
CA SER A 305 -8.64 -43.61 10.63
C SER A 305 -9.64 -44.59 10.04
N ASN A 306 -9.70 -44.59 8.71
CA ASN A 306 -10.57 -45.44 7.90
C ASN A 306 -10.35 -46.95 8.13
N VAL A 307 -9.47 -47.34 9.05
CA VAL A 307 -9.34 -48.65 9.69
C VAL A 307 -10.70 -49.32 9.93
N GLY A 308 -11.71 -48.60 10.45
CA GLY A 308 -13.06 -49.18 10.63
C GLY A 308 -13.71 -49.67 9.32
N ILE A 309 -13.59 -48.88 8.25
CA ILE A 309 -14.10 -49.21 6.91
C ILE A 309 -13.21 -50.29 6.26
N ILE A 310 -11.89 -50.17 6.37
CA ILE A 310 -10.90 -51.10 5.81
C ILE A 310 -11.07 -52.50 6.42
N VAL A 311 -11.20 -52.60 7.75
CA VAL A 311 -11.47 -53.88 8.45
C VAL A 311 -12.82 -54.45 8.01
N GLY A 312 -13.87 -53.63 7.90
CA GLY A 312 -15.17 -54.06 7.40
C GLY A 312 -15.10 -54.68 5.99
N VAL A 313 -14.45 -53.99 5.05
CA VAL A 313 -14.26 -54.47 3.67
C VAL A 313 -13.42 -55.76 3.61
N VAL A 314 -12.35 -55.85 4.41
CA VAL A 314 -11.50 -57.06 4.47
C VAL A 314 -12.28 -58.27 5.01
N VAL A 315 -13.09 -58.11 6.05
CA VAL A 315 -13.91 -59.22 6.59
C VAL A 315 -14.94 -59.70 5.56
N VAL A 316 -15.61 -58.79 4.84
CA VAL A 316 -16.56 -59.17 3.78
C VAL A 316 -15.86 -59.90 2.64
N LEU A 317 -14.69 -59.45 2.19
CA LEU A 317 -13.90 -60.14 1.16
C LEU A 317 -13.48 -61.56 1.59
N ILE A 318 -13.02 -61.73 2.83
CA ILE A 318 -12.63 -63.05 3.35
C ILE A 318 -13.84 -64.01 3.38
N LEU A 319 -15.02 -63.54 3.79
CA LEU A 319 -16.24 -64.35 3.78
C LEU A 319 -16.70 -64.74 2.37
N LEU A 320 -16.61 -63.83 1.39
CA LEU A 320 -16.90 -64.12 -0.01
C LEU A 320 -15.92 -65.16 -0.61
N ILE A 321 -14.63 -65.03 -0.32
CA ILE A 321 -13.60 -65.99 -0.75
C ILE A 321 -13.84 -67.37 -0.10
N ALA A 322 -14.15 -67.42 1.19
CA ALA A 322 -14.48 -68.67 1.88
C ALA A 322 -15.74 -69.33 1.30
N GLY A 323 -16.77 -68.55 0.98
CA GLY A 323 -17.98 -69.02 0.30
C GLY A 323 -17.70 -69.59 -1.10
N ALA A 324 -16.87 -68.90 -1.90
CA ALA A 324 -16.46 -69.37 -3.22
C ALA A 324 -15.65 -70.68 -3.17
N ILE A 325 -14.70 -70.79 -2.23
CA ILE A 325 -13.92 -72.01 -2.02
C ILE A 325 -14.82 -73.16 -1.56
N GLY A 326 -15.73 -72.91 -0.61
CA GLY A 326 -16.71 -73.91 -0.15
C GLY A 326 -17.62 -74.41 -1.27
N GLY A 327 -18.17 -73.50 -2.08
CA GLY A 327 -18.98 -73.83 -3.26
C GLY A 327 -18.20 -74.63 -4.31
N PHE A 328 -16.96 -74.24 -4.60
CA PHE A 328 -16.09 -74.96 -5.53
C PHE A 328 -15.80 -76.39 -5.07
N ILE A 329 -15.45 -76.57 -3.78
CA ILE A 329 -15.23 -77.90 -3.19
C ILE A 329 -16.51 -78.75 -3.24
N PHE A 330 -17.67 -78.17 -2.93
CA PHE A 330 -18.95 -78.89 -2.95
C PHE A 330 -19.33 -79.34 -4.36
N TYR A 331 -19.20 -78.45 -5.36
CA TYR A 331 -19.38 -78.76 -6.79
C TYR A 331 -18.45 -79.89 -7.24
N HIS A 332 -17.16 -79.82 -6.88
CA HIS A 332 -16.18 -80.83 -7.26
C HIS A 332 -16.40 -82.20 -6.60
N LYS A 333 -17.03 -82.22 -5.41
CA LYS A 333 -17.40 -83.45 -4.68
C LYS A 333 -18.63 -84.14 -5.29
N TYR A 334 -19.60 -83.37 -5.78
CA TYR A 334 -20.78 -83.92 -6.47
C TYR A 334 -20.47 -84.46 -7.87
N LYS A 335 -19.53 -83.85 -8.60
CA LYS A 335 -19.14 -84.29 -9.96
C LYS A 335 -18.32 -85.59 -10.02
N LYS A 336 -18.07 -86.26 -8.88
CA LYS A 336 -17.30 -87.51 -8.75
C LYS A 336 -18.13 -88.71 -8.29
N LYS A 337 -19.32 -88.92 -8.88
CA LYS A 337 -20.02 -90.22 -8.87
C LYS A 337 -20.10 -90.80 -10.29
N PRO A 338 -19.40 -91.89 -10.61
CA PRO A 338 -19.49 -92.53 -11.92
C PRO A 338 -20.78 -93.36 -12.06
N PHE A 339 -21.41 -93.31 -13.24
CA PHE A 339 -22.54 -94.18 -13.60
C PHE A 339 -22.04 -95.45 -14.31
N PRO A 340 -22.35 -96.67 -13.80
CA PRO A 340 -22.12 -97.94 -14.51
C PRO A 340 -23.21 -98.24 -15.55
N TRP A 341 -23.05 -99.32 -16.33
CA TRP A 341 -23.55 -99.45 -17.70
C TRP A 341 -24.78 -100.35 -17.92
N GLN A 342 -25.74 -99.82 -18.71
CA GLN A 342 -26.38 -100.46 -19.90
C GLN A 342 -27.45 -101.58 -19.77
N LYS A 343 -28.30 -101.64 -20.82
CA LYS A 343 -29.26 -102.70 -21.28
C LYS A 343 -30.65 -102.63 -20.61
N THR A 344 -31.81 -102.71 -21.31
CA THR A 344 -32.14 -103.23 -22.68
C THR A 344 -33.29 -102.43 -23.35
N LYS A 345 -33.29 -102.40 -24.71
CA LYS A 345 -34.35 -102.14 -25.75
C LYS A 345 -35.83 -101.97 -25.29
N VAL A 346 -36.79 -101.29 -25.98
CA VAL A 346 -37.03 -100.90 -27.40
C VAL A 346 -38.22 -99.86 -27.44
N GLN A 347 -38.75 -99.16 -28.48
CA GLN A 347 -38.50 -98.87 -29.92
C GLN A 347 -39.34 -97.60 -30.36
N ASN A 348 -39.22 -97.16 -31.63
CA ASN A 348 -40.16 -96.36 -32.46
C ASN A 348 -40.26 -94.81 -32.31
N GLY A 349 -40.47 -94.16 -33.47
CA GLY A 349 -40.85 -92.74 -33.68
C GLY A 349 -39.65 -91.77 -33.78
N SER A 350 -39.22 -91.14 -34.89
CA SER A 350 -39.80 -90.62 -36.17
C SER A 350 -39.97 -89.09 -36.18
N GLU A 351 -39.20 -88.40 -37.04
CA GLU A 351 -39.48 -87.04 -37.61
C GLU A 351 -39.50 -85.83 -36.63
N GLU A 352 -39.17 -84.58 -37.00
CA GLU A 352 -38.61 -83.99 -38.25
C GLU A 352 -37.97 -82.57 -38.00
N ASN A 353 -36.89 -82.25 -38.75
CA ASN A 353 -36.30 -80.94 -39.20
C ASN A 353 -36.17 -79.65 -38.33
N ALA A 354 -35.36 -78.72 -38.89
CA ALA A 354 -35.24 -77.26 -38.66
C ALA A 354 -34.49 -76.74 -37.40
N GLU A 355 -33.79 -75.58 -37.41
CA GLU A 355 -33.08 -74.83 -38.47
C GLU A 355 -32.02 -73.89 -37.83
N LYS A 356 -31.17 -73.23 -38.63
CA LYS A 356 -30.22 -72.15 -38.25
C LYS A 356 -30.97 -70.78 -38.07
N PRO A 357 -30.36 -69.62 -37.67
CA PRO A 357 -29.07 -69.08 -38.13
C PRO A 357 -28.16 -68.41 -37.06
N ASP A 358 -27.11 -67.76 -37.53
CA ASP A 358 -26.08 -67.00 -36.80
C ASP A 358 -26.30 -65.48 -36.85
N ASP A 359 -25.62 -64.70 -35.98
CA ASP A 359 -24.89 -63.45 -36.26
C ASP A 359 -24.21 -62.98 -34.95
N GLU A 360 -23.04 -62.35 -34.82
CA GLU A 360 -22.04 -61.60 -35.63
C GLU A 360 -21.98 -60.07 -35.35
N SER A 361 -20.80 -59.62 -34.87
CA SER A 361 -20.28 -58.24 -35.02
C SER A 361 -20.92 -57.11 -34.18
N LYS A 362 -20.43 -55.86 -34.10
CA LYS A 362 -19.18 -55.12 -34.46
C LYS A 362 -19.09 -53.96 -33.43
N ALA A 363 -17.96 -53.66 -32.76
CA ALA A 363 -16.81 -52.84 -33.20
C ALA A 363 -17.02 -51.30 -33.29
N ASN A 364 -16.26 -50.56 -32.45
CA ASN A 364 -15.73 -49.18 -32.57
C ASN A 364 -16.63 -47.94 -32.79
N GLY A 365 -16.27 -46.85 -32.11
CA GLY A 365 -16.68 -45.47 -32.41
C GLY A 365 -15.82 -44.42 -31.68
N VAL A 366 -14.92 -43.74 -32.40
CA VAL A 366 -14.03 -42.68 -31.88
C VAL A 366 -14.16 -41.42 -32.75
N ARG A 367 -14.25 -40.25 -32.11
CA ARG A 367 -13.86 -38.90 -32.58
C ARG A 367 -13.56 -38.06 -31.32
N VAL A 368 -12.38 -37.41 -31.24
CA VAL A 368 -12.06 -36.07 -31.79
C VAL A 368 -12.94 -35.01 -31.13
#